data_AF-A0A7C8ZSB7-F1
#
_entry.id   AF-A0A7C8ZSB7-F1
#
_cell.length_a   1.000
_cell.length_b   1.000
_cell.length_c   1.000
_cell.angle_alpha   90.00
_cell.angle_beta   90.00
_cell.angle_gamma   90.00
#
_symmetry.space_group_name_H-M   'P 1'
#
loop_
_entity.id
_entity.type
_entity.pdbx_description
1 polymer ?
#
loop_
_entity_poly.entity_id
_entity_poly.type
_entity_poly.pdbx_seq_one_letter_code
_entity_poly.pdbx_strand_id
1 'polypeptide(L)'
;ANIVSHQLTQNQVKQKFSAASRALAKMPTRTVLLFPLLLLFLALFAHTIHSHSHAHPNPFGFIKDLEGSKKGQKVYGLPQLKNYLAKFGYLQGHALSNDEANLASSEHDDLFDENLESAIKTYQLNHRLPVTGYLDSETVKQMMKPRCGHPDIINGTNTMHRPHLPYKSRKSIYGASLYAFTGGTWPSSEYQLTYRYLSETAVPGTENMAAVLDDALQKWAQVSPFTFEAVSEGSESNLVFAFYEGDHGDGEPFDGPGGILGHSFSPTDGRSHFDGDEKWSENPGPDETDLP
;
A
#
# COMPACT_ATOMS: atom_id res chain seq x y z
N ALA A 1 26.15 29.66 -35.20
CA ALA A 1 26.71 28.30 -35.26
C ALA A 1 25.66 27.17 -35.17
N ASN A 2 24.44 27.39 -34.64
CA ASN A 2 23.47 26.30 -34.41
C ASN A 2 22.44 26.01 -35.52
N ILE A 3 22.46 26.69 -36.66
CA ILE A 3 21.51 26.41 -37.76
C ILE A 3 22.08 25.39 -38.77
N VAL A 4 23.41 25.29 -38.88
CA VAL A 4 24.07 24.37 -39.83
C VAL A 4 24.08 22.91 -39.33
N SER A 5 24.08 22.69 -38.01
CA SER A 5 24.09 21.34 -37.41
C SER A 5 22.75 20.59 -37.60
N HIS A 6 21.63 21.32 -37.58
CA HIS A 6 20.30 20.72 -37.68
C HIS A 6 19.90 20.30 -39.11
N GLN A 7 20.53 20.87 -40.14
CA GLN A 7 20.33 20.46 -41.54
C GLN A 7 21.17 19.23 -41.92
N LEU A 8 22.34 19.04 -41.29
CA LEU A 8 23.20 17.87 -41.52
C LEU A 8 22.56 16.57 -40.99
N THR A 9 21.89 16.62 -39.84
CA THR A 9 21.20 15.45 -39.25
C THR A 9 19.98 15.01 -40.05
N GLN A 10 19.19 15.94 -40.59
CA GLN A 10 18.02 15.62 -41.43
C GLN A 10 18.41 14.95 -42.76
N ASN A 11 19.52 15.38 -43.37
CA ASN A 11 20.01 14.77 -44.61
C ASN A 11 20.60 13.36 -44.38
N GLN A 12 21.23 13.10 -43.23
CA GLN A 12 21.71 11.77 -42.88
C GLN A 12 20.57 10.78 -42.58
N VAL A 13 19.49 11.24 -41.95
CA VAL A 13 18.29 10.41 -41.74
C VAL A 13 17.63 10.05 -43.08
N LYS A 14 17.45 11.01 -43.99
CA LYS A 14 16.90 10.74 -45.33
C LYS A 14 17.76 9.78 -46.16
N GLN A 15 19.10 9.87 -46.07
CA GLN A 15 19.99 8.92 -46.73
C GLN A 15 19.88 7.49 -46.16
N LYS A 16 19.76 7.34 -44.84
CA LYS A 16 19.56 6.03 -44.20
C LYS A 16 18.23 5.37 -44.59
N PHE A 17 17.14 6.13 -44.66
CA PHE A 17 15.86 5.62 -45.17
C PHE A 17 15.92 5.22 -46.66
N SER A 18 16.63 5.99 -47.49
CA SER A 18 16.83 5.68 -48.91
C SER A 18 17.69 4.42 -49.12
N ALA A 19 18.66 4.16 -48.25
CA ALA A 19 19.48 2.96 -48.29
C ALA A 19 18.71 1.71 -47.84
N ALA A 20 17.89 1.83 -46.79
CA ALA A 20 17.02 0.75 -46.32
C ALA A 20 15.97 0.34 -47.37
N SER A 21 15.34 1.34 -48.02
CA SER A 21 14.38 1.11 -49.10
C SER A 21 15.01 0.39 -50.32
N ARG A 22 16.27 0.73 -50.66
CA ARG A 22 17.01 0.05 -51.73
C ARG A 22 17.49 -1.36 -51.37
N ALA A 23 17.73 -1.64 -50.09
CA ALA A 23 18.07 -2.99 -49.61
C ALA A 23 16.85 -3.93 -49.64
N LEU A 24 15.68 -3.43 -49.27
CA LEU A 24 14.39 -4.14 -49.36
C LEU A 24 14.02 -4.53 -50.80
N ALA A 25 14.36 -3.67 -51.78
CA ALA A 25 14.08 -3.93 -53.20
C ALA A 25 14.98 -5.02 -53.85
N LYS A 26 16.07 -5.44 -53.17
CA LYS A 26 17.01 -6.46 -53.68
C LYS A 26 16.83 -7.84 -53.06
N MET A 27 15.90 -8.01 -52.11
CA MET A 27 15.67 -9.31 -51.48
C MET A 27 14.79 -10.21 -52.35
N PRO A 28 15.08 -11.52 -52.43
CA PRO A 28 14.24 -12.46 -53.15
C PRO A 28 12.82 -12.44 -52.57
N THR A 29 11.81 -12.41 -53.44
CA THR A 29 10.39 -12.17 -53.13
C THR A 29 9.79 -13.12 -52.08
N ARG A 30 10.40 -14.28 -51.84
CA ARG A 30 9.99 -15.23 -50.78
C ARG A 30 10.35 -14.76 -49.36
N THR A 31 11.40 -13.95 -49.19
CA THR A 31 11.81 -13.44 -47.87
C THR A 31 11.02 -12.19 -47.44
N VAL A 32 10.53 -11.43 -48.42
CA VAL A 32 9.71 -10.21 -48.20
C VAL A 32 8.31 -10.55 -47.66
N LEU A 33 7.79 -11.76 -47.91
CA LEU A 33 6.50 -12.21 -47.40
C LEU A 33 6.58 -12.80 -45.97
N LEU A 34 7.74 -13.28 -45.54
CA LEU A 34 7.93 -13.85 -44.19
C LEU A 34 8.11 -12.78 -43.11
N PHE A 35 8.68 -11.63 -43.46
CA PHE A 35 8.87 -10.50 -42.55
C PHE A 35 7.58 -9.88 -41.99
N PRO A 36 6.56 -9.56 -42.81
CA PRO A 36 5.29 -9.07 -42.30
C PRO A 36 4.53 -10.15 -41.54
N LEU A 37 4.68 -11.42 -41.90
CA LEU A 37 4.06 -12.55 -41.18
C LEU A 37 4.68 -12.77 -39.80
N LEU A 38 6.00 -12.63 -39.67
CA LEU A 38 6.72 -12.67 -38.39
C LEU A 38 6.37 -11.45 -37.52
N LEU A 39 6.28 -10.25 -38.10
CA LEU A 39 5.84 -9.05 -37.39
C LEU A 39 4.38 -9.14 -36.97
N LEU A 40 3.50 -9.72 -37.79
CA LEU A 40 2.11 -9.99 -37.43
C LEU A 40 2.03 -11.05 -36.33
N PHE A 41 2.85 -12.09 -36.39
CA PHE A 41 2.92 -13.13 -35.36
C PHE A 41 3.47 -12.58 -34.04
N LEU A 42 4.49 -11.69 -34.07
CA LEU A 42 5.01 -10.97 -32.90
C LEU A 42 4.01 -9.94 -32.37
N ALA A 43 3.24 -9.26 -33.23
CA ALA A 43 2.19 -8.34 -32.82
C ALA A 43 1.00 -9.08 -32.20
N LEU A 44 0.63 -10.24 -32.75
CA LEU A 44 -0.37 -11.14 -32.19
C LEU A 44 0.11 -11.74 -30.86
N PHE A 45 1.40 -12.10 -30.74
CA PHE A 45 1.99 -12.53 -29.47
C PHE A 45 2.07 -11.40 -28.44
N ALA A 46 2.42 -10.17 -28.86
CA ALA A 46 2.42 -8.99 -28.01
C ALA A 46 1.00 -8.61 -27.55
N HIS A 47 -0.05 -8.92 -28.33
CA HIS A 47 -1.44 -8.76 -27.90
C HIS A 47 -1.93 -9.91 -27.00
N THR A 48 -1.32 -11.10 -27.05
CA THR A 48 -1.58 -12.18 -26.08
C THR A 48 -0.72 -12.11 -24.81
N ILE A 49 0.24 -11.20 -24.71
CA ILE A 49 0.80 -10.74 -23.42
C ILE A 49 0.13 -9.42 -23.03
N HIS A 50 -1.18 -9.32 -23.25
CA HIS A 50 -2.01 -8.53 -22.35
C HIS A 50 -2.45 -9.50 -21.28
N SER A 51 -1.60 -9.67 -20.25
CA SER A 51 -2.06 -10.21 -18.97
C SER A 51 -3.38 -9.49 -18.70
N HIS A 52 -4.48 -10.24 -18.62
CA HIS A 52 -5.72 -9.75 -18.03
C HIS A 52 -5.46 -9.52 -16.55
N SER A 53 -4.61 -8.53 -16.24
CA SER A 53 -4.69 -7.79 -15.01
C SER A 53 -6.04 -7.11 -15.10
N HIS A 54 -7.04 -7.72 -14.47
CA HIS A 54 -8.21 -6.96 -14.06
C HIS A 54 -7.64 -5.86 -13.15
N ALA A 55 -7.45 -4.66 -13.72
CA ALA A 55 -7.03 -3.51 -12.96
C ALA A 55 -8.13 -3.25 -11.93
N HIS A 56 -7.90 -3.70 -10.71
CA HIS A 56 -8.82 -3.47 -9.61
C HIS A 56 -8.73 -1.99 -9.24
N PRO A 57 -9.86 -1.27 -9.13
CA PRO A 57 -9.85 0.12 -8.73
C PRO A 57 -9.40 0.32 -7.28
N ASN A 58 -9.38 -0.76 -6.48
CA ASN A 58 -8.88 -0.82 -5.12
C ASN A 58 -7.58 -1.68 -5.12
N PRO A 59 -6.48 -1.23 -4.50
CA PRO A 59 -5.19 -1.93 -4.50
C PRO A 59 -5.22 -3.29 -3.80
N PHE A 60 -6.16 -3.54 -2.89
CA PHE A 60 -6.42 -4.83 -2.26
C PHE A 60 -7.44 -5.69 -3.02
N GLY A 61 -8.02 -5.20 -4.12
CA GLY A 61 -9.04 -5.90 -4.90
C GLY A 61 -8.61 -7.27 -5.44
N PHE A 62 -7.30 -7.46 -5.68
CA PHE A 62 -6.74 -8.73 -6.14
C PHE A 62 -7.00 -9.90 -5.19
N ILE A 63 -7.25 -9.64 -3.90
CA ILE A 63 -7.52 -10.68 -2.90
C ILE A 63 -8.83 -11.42 -3.23
N LYS A 64 -9.76 -10.77 -3.96
CA LYS A 64 -11.01 -11.39 -4.40
C LYS A 64 -10.77 -12.61 -5.28
N ASP A 65 -9.74 -12.55 -6.14
CA ASP A 65 -9.39 -13.62 -7.07
C ASP A 65 -8.83 -14.87 -6.37
N LEU A 66 -8.51 -14.74 -5.07
CA LEU A 66 -7.96 -15.80 -4.23
C LEU A 66 -9.00 -16.46 -3.33
N GLU A 67 -10.27 -16.05 -3.40
CA GLU A 67 -11.34 -16.60 -2.55
C GLU A 67 -11.47 -18.13 -2.68
N GLY A 68 -11.55 -18.81 -1.54
CA GLY A 68 -11.59 -20.27 -1.43
C GLY A 68 -10.21 -20.95 -1.42
N SER A 69 -9.12 -20.22 -1.65
CA SER A 69 -7.76 -20.79 -1.62
C SER A 69 -7.41 -21.29 -0.23
N LYS A 70 -6.81 -22.48 -0.17
CA LYS A 70 -6.45 -23.18 1.07
C LYS A 70 -5.13 -23.94 0.94
N LYS A 71 -4.59 -24.35 2.09
CA LYS A 71 -3.33 -25.07 2.20
C LYS A 71 -3.18 -26.23 1.22
N GLY A 72 -2.01 -26.31 0.60
CA GLY A 72 -1.62 -27.33 -0.38
C GLY A 72 -1.99 -27.01 -1.83
N GLN A 73 -2.73 -25.92 -2.08
CA GLN A 73 -3.03 -25.47 -3.44
C GLN A 73 -1.95 -24.55 -3.99
N LYS A 74 -1.76 -24.59 -5.31
CA LYS A 74 -1.02 -23.56 -6.04
C LYS A 74 -2.01 -22.64 -6.74
N VAL A 75 -2.00 -21.36 -6.39
CA VAL A 75 -2.94 -20.36 -6.93
C VAL A 75 -2.16 -19.12 -7.33
N TYR A 76 -2.32 -18.71 -8.59
CA TYR A 76 -1.69 -17.50 -9.09
C TYR A 76 -2.16 -16.28 -8.30
N GLY A 77 -1.22 -15.45 -7.83
CA GLY A 77 -1.52 -14.25 -7.03
C GLY A 77 -1.26 -14.40 -5.53
N LEU A 78 -0.92 -15.61 -5.05
CA LEU A 78 -0.56 -15.83 -3.65
C LEU A 78 0.72 -15.09 -3.20
N PRO A 79 1.74 -14.84 -4.05
CA PRO A 79 2.87 -13.99 -3.67
C PRO A 79 2.45 -12.58 -3.25
N GLN A 80 1.48 -11.98 -3.94
CA GLN A 80 0.94 -10.65 -3.62
C GLN A 80 0.20 -10.67 -2.28
N LEU A 81 -0.54 -11.75 -1.98
CA LEU A 81 -1.17 -11.93 -0.67
C LEU A 81 -0.15 -12.12 0.45
N LYS A 82 0.92 -12.87 0.21
CA LYS A 82 2.04 -13.02 1.15
C LYS A 82 2.68 -11.67 1.46
N ASN A 83 2.86 -10.80 0.45
CA ASN A 83 3.34 -9.44 0.64
C ASN A 83 2.38 -8.57 1.46
N TYR A 84 1.06 -8.64 1.18
CA TYR A 84 0.04 -7.96 2.00
C TYR A 84 0.14 -8.36 3.47
N LEU A 85 0.18 -9.67 3.74
CA LEU A 85 0.27 -10.20 5.10
C LEU A 85 1.60 -9.85 5.77
N ALA A 86 2.69 -9.82 5.01
CA ALA A 86 3.99 -9.38 5.52
C ALA A 86 3.99 -7.90 5.89
N LYS A 87 3.40 -7.03 5.05
CA LYS A 87 3.26 -5.58 5.34
C LYS A 87 2.58 -5.33 6.67
N PHE A 88 1.54 -6.10 7.00
CA PHE A 88 0.82 -5.98 8.28
C PHE A 88 1.39 -6.88 9.41
N GLY A 89 2.52 -7.55 9.18
CA GLY A 89 3.26 -8.29 10.20
C GLY A 89 2.78 -9.72 10.49
N TYR A 90 1.82 -10.24 9.72
CA TYR A 90 1.31 -11.61 9.86
C TYR A 90 2.25 -12.68 9.31
N LEU A 91 3.09 -12.29 8.36
CA LEU A 91 4.08 -13.17 7.75
C LEU A 91 5.46 -12.56 7.93
N GLN A 92 6.42 -13.35 8.42
CA GLN A 92 7.80 -12.91 8.46
C GLN A 92 8.29 -12.82 7.03
N GLY A 93 8.43 -11.60 6.53
CA GLY A 93 9.09 -11.38 5.25
C GLY A 93 10.55 -11.83 5.33
N HIS A 94 11.03 -12.53 4.31
CA HIS A 94 12.47 -12.59 4.02
C HIS A 94 13.07 -11.18 3.75
N ALA A 95 12.23 -10.16 3.65
CA ALA A 95 12.60 -8.76 3.54
C ALA A 95 13.13 -8.20 4.87
N LEU A 96 14.28 -8.70 5.34
CA LEU A 96 15.24 -8.03 6.24
C LEU A 96 16.55 -8.84 6.43
N SER A 97 16.75 -9.98 5.75
CA SER A 97 18.04 -10.70 5.78
C SER A 97 18.81 -10.49 4.47
N ASN A 98 19.94 -9.78 4.55
CA ASN A 98 20.96 -9.68 3.49
C ASN A 98 21.71 -11.01 3.23
N ASP A 99 21.13 -12.16 3.61
CA ASP A 99 21.74 -13.47 3.43
C ASP A 99 21.29 -14.08 2.10
N GLU A 100 22.10 -13.79 1.08
CA GLU A 100 22.01 -14.18 -0.33
C GLU A 100 21.91 -15.71 -0.58
N ALA A 101 21.98 -16.54 0.46
CA ALA A 101 22.10 -18.00 0.34
C ALA A 101 20.78 -18.78 0.30
N ASN A 102 19.63 -18.18 0.64
CA ASN A 102 18.32 -18.86 0.61
C ASN A 102 17.31 -18.29 -0.40
N LEU A 103 17.72 -17.32 -1.23
CA LEU A 103 16.82 -16.55 -2.12
C LEU A 103 16.27 -17.32 -3.33
N ALA A 104 16.73 -18.53 -3.63
CA ALA A 104 16.34 -19.23 -4.86
C ALA A 104 14.99 -19.99 -4.80
N SER A 105 14.22 -19.91 -3.70
CA SER A 105 12.96 -20.71 -3.57
C SER A 105 11.66 -19.92 -3.35
N SER A 106 11.70 -18.61 -3.09
CA SER A 106 10.53 -17.90 -2.53
C SER A 106 9.89 -16.83 -3.42
N GLU A 107 10.55 -16.33 -4.47
CA GLU A 107 10.00 -15.20 -5.24
C GLU A 107 8.76 -15.53 -6.09
N HIS A 108 8.45 -16.82 -6.30
CA HIS A 108 7.31 -17.25 -7.12
C HIS A 108 6.59 -18.45 -6.50
N ASP A 109 6.57 -18.53 -5.16
CA ASP A 109 5.85 -19.62 -4.52
C ASP A 109 4.36 -19.31 -4.40
N ASP A 110 3.65 -19.58 -5.50
CA ASP A 110 2.19 -19.66 -5.56
C ASP A 110 1.62 -20.77 -4.66
N LEU A 111 2.42 -21.50 -3.86
CA LEU A 111 1.91 -22.47 -2.90
C LEU A 111 1.30 -21.79 -1.68
N PHE A 112 0.09 -22.21 -1.35
CA PHE A 112 -0.51 -21.97 -0.05
C PHE A 112 0.12 -22.92 0.97
N ASP A 113 1.23 -22.50 1.56
CA ASP A 113 2.03 -23.27 2.52
C ASP A 113 1.48 -23.20 3.96
N GLU A 114 2.18 -23.84 4.90
CA GLU A 114 1.79 -23.85 6.31
C GLU A 114 1.93 -22.48 6.98
N ASN A 115 2.88 -21.66 6.52
CA ASN A 115 3.11 -20.33 7.09
C ASN A 115 1.98 -19.38 6.68
N LEU A 116 1.54 -19.42 5.43
CA LEU A 116 0.39 -18.67 4.95
C LEU A 116 -0.89 -19.09 5.66
N GLU A 117 -1.11 -20.40 5.86
CA GLU A 117 -2.25 -20.89 6.65
C GLU A 117 -2.24 -20.32 8.08
N SER A 118 -1.08 -20.32 8.73
CA SER A 118 -0.91 -19.75 10.08
C SER A 118 -1.17 -18.24 10.12
N ALA A 119 -0.66 -17.51 9.11
CA ALA A 119 -0.87 -16.08 8.96
C ALA A 119 -2.36 -15.74 8.79
N ILE A 120 -3.07 -16.48 7.92
CA ILE A 120 -4.51 -16.31 7.72
C ILE A 120 -5.30 -16.62 8.99
N LYS A 121 -4.96 -17.69 9.72
CA LYS A 121 -5.60 -17.99 11.02
C LYS A 121 -5.42 -16.85 12.01
N THR A 122 -4.22 -16.28 12.06
CA THR A 122 -3.89 -15.16 12.95
C THR A 122 -4.66 -13.90 12.55
N TYR A 123 -4.76 -13.60 11.25
CA TYR A 123 -5.56 -12.50 10.72
C TYR A 123 -7.05 -12.65 11.09
N GLN A 124 -7.62 -13.81 10.79
CA GLN A 124 -9.02 -14.11 11.13
C GLN A 124 -9.29 -13.92 12.63
N LEU A 125 -8.38 -14.42 13.47
CA LEU A 125 -8.49 -14.26 14.90
C LEU A 125 -8.42 -12.77 15.31
N ASN A 126 -7.46 -11.99 14.80
CA ASN A 126 -7.32 -10.53 15.02
C ASN A 126 -8.59 -9.75 14.66
N HIS A 127 -9.22 -10.08 13.53
CA HIS A 127 -10.43 -9.43 13.05
C HIS A 127 -11.74 -10.08 13.55
N ARG A 128 -11.66 -11.01 14.52
CA ARG A 128 -12.80 -11.70 15.14
C ARG A 128 -13.68 -12.46 14.12
N LEU A 129 -13.05 -12.99 13.09
CA LEU A 129 -13.65 -13.87 12.10
C LEU A 129 -13.56 -15.34 12.54
N PRO A 130 -14.38 -16.24 11.97
CA PRO A 130 -14.15 -17.67 12.12
C PRO A 130 -12.74 -18.07 11.69
N VAL A 131 -12.01 -18.77 12.55
CA VAL A 131 -10.62 -19.17 12.28
C VAL A 131 -10.62 -20.44 11.44
N THR A 132 -10.74 -20.27 10.12
CA THR A 132 -10.81 -21.35 9.14
C THR A 132 -9.44 -21.72 8.56
N GLY A 133 -8.52 -20.76 8.50
CA GLY A 133 -7.19 -20.92 7.90
C GLY A 133 -7.15 -20.95 6.37
N TYR A 134 -8.26 -20.66 5.72
CA TYR A 134 -8.34 -20.46 4.28
C TYR A 134 -9.06 -19.14 3.96
N LEU A 135 -8.98 -18.68 2.71
CA LEU A 135 -9.58 -17.40 2.29
C LEU A 135 -11.09 -17.55 2.07
N ASP A 136 -11.88 -17.70 3.12
CA ASP A 136 -13.34 -17.63 3.01
C ASP A 136 -13.84 -16.23 2.63
N SER A 137 -15.11 -16.15 2.20
CA SER A 137 -15.73 -14.91 1.69
C SER A 137 -15.66 -13.75 2.68
N GLU A 138 -15.84 -14.03 3.97
CA GLU A 138 -15.81 -12.98 5.00
C GLU A 138 -14.38 -12.49 5.24
N THR A 139 -13.40 -13.40 5.24
CA THR A 139 -11.97 -13.07 5.32
C THR A 139 -11.55 -12.19 4.14
N VAL A 140 -11.89 -12.59 2.91
CA VAL A 140 -11.60 -11.81 1.70
C VAL A 140 -12.24 -10.43 1.76
N LYS A 141 -13.53 -10.35 2.11
CA LYS A 141 -14.25 -9.08 2.26
C LYS A 141 -13.61 -8.18 3.31
N GLN A 142 -13.12 -8.73 4.42
CA GLN A 142 -12.46 -7.96 5.46
C GLN A 142 -11.07 -7.47 5.04
N MET A 143 -10.28 -8.29 4.35
CA MET A 143 -8.93 -7.93 3.87
C MET A 143 -8.93 -6.85 2.79
N MET A 144 -10.01 -6.78 1.99
CA MET A 144 -10.19 -5.79 0.94
C MET A 144 -10.64 -4.42 1.44
N LYS A 145 -10.99 -4.27 2.72
CA LYS A 145 -11.44 -2.97 3.26
C LYS A 145 -10.26 -2.00 3.35
N PRO A 146 -10.48 -0.71 3.04
CA PRO A 146 -9.50 0.33 3.34
C PRO A 146 -9.14 0.32 4.83
N ARG A 147 -7.88 0.59 5.16
CA ARG A 147 -7.38 0.50 6.54
C ARG A 147 -6.18 1.41 6.80
N CYS A 148 -5.80 1.52 8.07
CA CYS A 148 -4.52 2.13 8.46
C CYS A 148 -3.33 1.32 7.91
N GLY A 149 -2.27 2.02 7.51
CA GLY A 149 -1.03 1.46 7.00
C GLY A 149 -0.12 0.85 8.07
N HIS A 150 -0.39 1.08 9.35
CA HIS A 150 0.42 0.56 10.44
C HIS A 150 0.27 -0.98 10.59
N PRO A 151 1.38 -1.72 10.85
CA PRO A 151 1.29 -3.16 11.04
C PRO A 151 0.48 -3.56 12.28
N ASP A 152 -0.19 -4.70 12.17
CA ASP A 152 -0.99 -5.29 13.25
C ASP A 152 -0.13 -6.01 14.29
N ILE A 153 0.98 -6.58 13.82
CA ILE A 153 1.93 -7.36 14.61
C ILE A 153 3.32 -6.78 14.37
N ILE A 154 3.99 -6.33 15.42
CA ILE A 154 5.26 -5.63 15.29
C ILE A 154 6.32 -6.35 16.11
N ASN A 155 7.40 -6.77 15.45
CA ASN A 155 8.47 -7.58 16.03
C ASN A 155 7.91 -8.82 16.77
N GLY A 156 6.91 -9.48 16.16
CA GLY A 156 6.22 -10.65 16.74
C GLY A 156 5.28 -10.34 17.91
N THR A 157 5.14 -9.08 18.32
CA THR A 157 4.22 -8.65 19.38
C THR A 157 2.84 -8.42 18.79
N ASN A 158 1.87 -9.24 19.17
CA ASN A 158 0.45 -9.09 18.83
C ASN A 158 -0.33 -8.67 20.09
N THR A 159 -0.94 -7.48 20.05
CA THR A 159 -1.73 -6.92 21.16
C THR A 159 -3.22 -7.23 21.07
N MET A 160 -3.69 -7.69 19.90
CA MET A 160 -5.09 -8.03 19.63
C MET A 160 -5.52 -9.33 20.31
N HIS A 161 -4.57 -10.22 20.58
CA HIS A 161 -4.80 -11.40 21.43
C HIS A 161 -3.79 -11.42 22.55
N ARG A 162 -4.26 -11.29 23.79
CA ARG A 162 -3.45 -11.45 24.99
C ARG A 162 -3.71 -12.84 25.60
N PRO A 163 -3.06 -13.92 25.13
CA PRO A 163 -3.29 -15.27 25.66
C PRO A 163 -2.82 -15.43 27.11
N HIS A 164 -1.87 -14.62 27.58
CA HIS A 164 -1.22 -14.77 28.89
C HIS A 164 -1.74 -13.89 30.03
N LEU A 165 -2.84 -13.15 29.84
CA LEU A 165 -3.44 -12.45 30.96
C LEU A 165 -4.32 -13.40 31.80
N PRO A 166 -4.08 -13.52 33.13
CA PRO A 166 -4.88 -14.36 34.01
C PRO A 166 -6.36 -14.00 33.88
N TYR A 167 -7.23 -15.00 33.87
CA TYR A 167 -8.68 -14.89 33.63
C TYR A 167 -9.39 -13.74 34.38
N LYS A 168 -8.86 -13.29 35.53
CA LYS A 168 -9.39 -12.17 36.32
C LYS A 168 -9.10 -10.77 35.75
N SER A 169 -8.12 -10.60 34.86
CA SER A 169 -7.82 -9.33 34.16
C SER A 169 -8.46 -9.21 32.78
N ARG A 170 -9.17 -10.26 32.31
CA ARG A 170 -10.05 -10.21 31.13
C ARG A 170 -11.32 -9.37 31.33
N LYS A 171 -11.48 -8.74 32.51
CA LYS A 171 -12.57 -7.81 32.84
C LYS A 171 -12.32 -6.36 32.39
N SER A 172 -11.26 -6.08 31.62
CA SER A 172 -11.23 -4.84 30.87
C SER A 172 -12.31 -4.89 29.81
N ILE A 173 -13.40 -4.18 30.09
CA ILE A 173 -14.51 -3.87 29.17
C ILE A 173 -14.01 -3.02 27.98
N TYR A 174 -12.80 -2.47 28.07
CA TYR A 174 -12.08 -1.84 26.98
C TYR A 174 -11.33 -2.94 26.22
N GLY A 175 -11.83 -3.22 25.02
CA GLY A 175 -11.47 -4.37 24.19
C GLY A 175 -9.99 -4.47 23.86
N ALA A 176 -9.61 -5.64 23.32
CA ALA A 176 -8.31 -5.83 22.70
C ALA A 176 -7.99 -4.65 21.78
N SER A 177 -6.95 -3.88 22.10
CA SER A 177 -6.48 -2.79 21.27
C SER A 177 -6.13 -3.37 19.90
N LEU A 178 -6.80 -2.89 18.85
CA LEU A 178 -6.51 -3.25 17.45
C LEU A 178 -5.22 -2.58 16.93
N TYR A 179 -4.38 -2.11 17.84
CA TYR A 179 -3.13 -1.41 17.57
C TYR A 179 -2.07 -1.90 18.54
N ALA A 180 -0.83 -1.98 18.07
CA ALA A 180 0.33 -2.27 18.89
C ALA A 180 1.01 -0.95 19.30
N PHE A 181 1.32 -0.79 20.59
CA PHE A 181 2.11 0.35 21.05
C PHE A 181 3.58 0.01 20.88
N THR A 182 4.08 0.15 19.66
CA THR A 182 5.50 -0.08 19.35
C THR A 182 6.15 1.24 18.99
N GLY A 183 6.53 1.97 20.02
CA GLY A 183 7.09 3.30 19.89
C GLY A 183 7.47 3.90 21.23
N GLY A 184 8.04 5.09 21.18
CA GLY A 184 8.21 5.93 22.35
C GLY A 184 6.88 6.51 22.83
N THR A 185 6.89 6.99 24.06
CA THR A 185 5.87 7.93 24.55
C THR A 185 6.44 9.34 24.44
N TRP A 186 5.57 10.35 24.44
CA TRP A 186 6.01 11.71 24.77
C TRP A 186 6.75 11.69 26.12
N PRO A 187 7.77 12.54 26.31
CA PRO A 187 8.43 12.71 27.59
C PRO A 187 7.41 12.95 28.70
N SER A 188 7.63 12.39 29.89
CA SER A 188 6.69 12.55 31.02
C SER A 188 6.49 14.01 31.47
N SER A 189 7.27 14.94 30.96
CA SER A 189 7.17 16.39 31.18
C SER A 189 6.38 17.12 30.09
N GLU A 190 5.96 16.42 29.03
CA GLU A 190 5.42 17.00 27.81
C GLU A 190 3.99 16.50 27.58
N TYR A 191 3.04 17.25 28.14
CA TYR A 191 1.61 17.02 27.96
C TYR A 191 0.91 18.14 27.18
N GLN A 192 1.58 19.28 26.98
CA GLN A 192 1.10 20.37 26.16
C GLN A 192 1.69 20.20 24.76
N LEU A 193 0.91 19.60 23.86
CA LEU A 193 1.34 19.32 22.50
C LEU A 193 0.78 20.37 21.56
N THR A 194 1.63 20.90 20.69
CA THR A 194 1.18 21.77 19.60
C THR A 194 0.92 20.97 18.34
N TYR A 195 -0.03 21.42 17.51
CA TYR A 195 -0.31 20.76 16.23
C TYR A 195 -0.49 21.74 15.09
N ARG A 196 -0.21 21.27 13.87
CA ARG A 196 -0.50 22.00 12.63
C ARG A 196 -0.91 21.06 11.51
N TYR A 197 -1.67 21.61 10.58
CA TYR A 197 -1.99 20.99 9.29
C TYR A 197 -1.12 21.64 8.21
N LEU A 198 -0.37 20.83 7.45
CA LEU A 198 0.47 21.28 6.34
C LEU A 198 0.40 20.25 5.21
N SER A 199 -0.54 20.42 4.29
CA SER A 199 -0.61 19.57 3.09
C SER A 199 0.07 20.26 1.91
N GLU A 200 0.97 19.54 1.22
CA GLU A 200 1.56 20.02 -0.03
C GLU A 200 0.59 19.89 -1.21
N THR A 201 -0.36 18.95 -1.10
CA THR A 201 -1.37 18.68 -2.11
C THR A 201 -2.72 19.23 -1.67
N ALA A 202 -3.42 19.91 -2.59
CA ALA A 202 -4.79 20.33 -2.38
C ALA A 202 -5.73 19.15 -2.66
N VAL A 203 -6.31 18.59 -1.60
CA VAL A 203 -7.22 17.44 -1.67
C VAL A 203 -8.66 17.94 -1.50
N PRO A 204 -9.55 17.77 -2.51
CA PRO A 204 -10.95 18.19 -2.41
C PRO A 204 -11.66 17.55 -1.20
N GLY A 205 -12.55 18.29 -0.54
CA GLY A 205 -13.31 17.79 0.61
C GLY A 205 -12.57 17.90 1.95
N THR A 206 -11.35 18.45 1.96
CA THR A 206 -10.53 18.66 3.17
C THR A 206 -10.56 20.12 3.67
N GLU A 207 -11.49 20.94 3.19
CA GLU A 207 -11.54 22.39 3.50
C GLU A 207 -11.70 22.68 5.00
N ASN A 208 -12.39 21.79 5.73
CA ASN A 208 -12.62 21.91 7.17
C ASN A 208 -11.65 21.07 8.02
N MET A 209 -10.56 20.55 7.43
CA MET A 209 -9.61 19.66 8.11
C MET A 209 -9.08 20.24 9.44
N ALA A 210 -8.85 21.55 9.52
CA ALA A 210 -8.40 22.18 10.77
C ALA A 210 -9.41 22.02 11.92
N ALA A 211 -10.71 22.11 11.63
CA ALA A 211 -11.76 21.92 12.63
C ALA A 211 -11.92 20.44 13.00
N VAL A 212 -11.85 19.54 12.01
CA VAL A 212 -11.88 18.09 12.24
C VAL A 212 -10.72 17.65 13.14
N LEU A 213 -9.51 18.15 12.89
CA LEU A 213 -8.34 17.86 13.72
C LEU A 213 -8.49 18.39 15.16
N ASP A 214 -9.03 19.60 15.34
CA ASP A 214 -9.32 20.11 16.69
C ASP A 214 -10.30 19.17 17.40
N ASP A 215 -11.45 18.87 16.80
CA ASP A 215 -12.45 17.97 17.39
C ASP A 215 -11.88 16.58 17.72
N ALA A 216 -11.06 16.01 16.83
CA ALA A 216 -10.40 14.72 17.04
C ALA A 216 -9.43 14.76 18.22
N LEU A 217 -8.57 15.79 18.30
CA LEU A 217 -7.61 15.97 19.39
C LEU A 217 -8.30 16.29 20.72
N GLN A 218 -9.40 17.03 20.70
CA GLN A 218 -10.17 17.30 21.92
C GLN A 218 -10.79 16.03 22.51
N LYS A 219 -11.19 15.05 21.69
CA LYS A 219 -11.64 13.74 22.21
C LYS A 219 -10.53 13.03 22.98
N TRP A 220 -9.27 13.14 22.55
CA TRP A 220 -8.11 12.61 23.28
C TRP A 220 -7.82 13.40 24.57
N ALA A 221 -7.92 14.73 24.53
CA ALA A 221 -7.72 15.58 25.69
C ALA A 221 -8.73 15.30 26.82
N GLN A 222 -9.98 14.94 26.47
CA GLN A 222 -11.03 14.63 27.45
C GLN A 222 -10.73 13.41 28.33
N VAL A 223 -9.87 12.50 27.86
CA VAL A 223 -9.61 11.21 28.54
C VAL A 223 -8.12 11.01 28.88
N SER A 224 -7.31 12.05 28.78
CA SER A 224 -5.88 12.00 29.05
C SER A 224 -5.37 13.29 29.71
N PRO A 225 -4.12 13.32 30.23
CA PRO A 225 -3.51 14.56 30.72
C PRO A 225 -3.06 15.51 29.61
N PHE A 226 -3.18 15.12 28.34
CA PHE A 226 -2.71 15.92 27.22
C PHE A 226 -3.64 17.09 26.90
N THR A 227 -3.05 18.20 26.48
CA THR A 227 -3.75 19.35 25.88
C THR A 227 -3.15 19.64 24.52
N PHE A 228 -3.99 20.09 23.59
CA PHE A 228 -3.59 20.35 22.21
C PHE A 228 -3.85 21.81 21.84
N GLU A 229 -2.87 22.45 21.20
CA GLU A 229 -2.98 23.83 20.73
C GLU A 229 -2.56 23.93 19.26
N ALA A 230 -3.43 24.51 18.43
CA ALA A 230 -3.10 24.79 17.04
C ALA A 230 -2.08 25.92 16.96
N VAL A 231 -1.04 25.76 16.14
CA VAL A 231 -0.06 26.82 15.89
C VAL A 231 -0.29 27.49 14.55
N SER A 232 0.24 28.71 14.41
CA SER A 232 0.16 29.47 13.15
C SER A 232 1.00 28.83 12.05
N GLU A 233 0.58 29.02 10.80
CA GLU A 233 1.30 28.55 9.61
C GLU A 233 2.78 28.96 9.66
N GLY A 234 3.67 28.01 9.37
CA GLY A 234 5.13 28.21 9.42
C GLY A 234 5.77 28.05 10.81
N SER A 235 4.98 27.81 11.87
CA SER A 235 5.52 27.46 13.19
C SER A 235 5.84 25.97 13.28
N GLU A 236 6.90 25.62 14.01
CA GLU A 236 7.16 24.23 14.40
C GLU A 236 6.09 23.72 15.39
N SER A 237 5.81 22.42 15.35
CA SER A 237 4.82 21.79 16.23
C SER A 237 5.22 20.36 16.62
N ASN A 238 4.65 19.86 17.70
CA ASN A 238 4.84 18.47 18.13
C ASN A 238 4.16 17.48 17.19
N LEU A 239 2.96 17.83 16.71
CA LEU A 239 2.15 17.01 15.81
C LEU A 239 2.00 17.71 14.47
N VAL A 240 2.18 16.96 13.39
CA VAL A 240 2.05 17.49 12.03
C VAL A 240 1.13 16.56 11.25
N PHE A 241 0.07 17.12 10.67
CA PHE A 241 -0.91 16.40 9.86
C PHE A 241 -0.81 16.88 8.41
N ALA A 242 -0.78 15.95 7.46
CA ALA A 242 -0.58 16.27 6.05
C ALA A 242 -1.21 15.21 5.13
N PHE A 243 -1.65 15.62 3.93
CA PHE A 243 -1.96 14.67 2.86
C PHE A 243 -0.77 14.55 1.91
N TYR A 244 -0.53 13.32 1.44
CA TYR A 244 0.46 13.00 0.44
C TYR A 244 -0.10 11.99 -0.57
N GLU A 245 0.48 11.93 -1.75
CA GLU A 245 0.14 10.94 -2.79
C GLU A 245 1.37 10.07 -3.06
N GLY A 246 1.18 8.77 -3.28
CA GLY A 246 2.26 7.84 -3.65
C GLY A 246 3.50 7.91 -2.74
N ASP A 247 4.68 7.93 -3.36
CA ASP A 247 5.96 8.10 -2.64
C ASP A 247 6.15 9.54 -2.18
N HIS A 248 6.22 9.70 -0.85
CA HIS A 248 6.36 10.98 -0.16
C HIS A 248 7.58 11.04 0.77
N GLY A 249 8.60 10.21 0.49
CA GLY A 249 9.95 10.39 1.02
C GLY A 249 10.20 9.89 2.44
N ASP A 250 9.24 9.20 3.06
CA ASP A 250 9.39 8.55 4.38
C ASP A 250 9.60 7.02 4.30
N GLY A 251 9.58 6.45 3.09
CA GLY A 251 9.76 5.02 2.83
C GLY A 251 8.47 4.19 2.88
N GLU A 252 7.31 4.80 3.17
CA GLU A 252 6.00 4.14 3.24
C GLU A 252 5.05 4.75 2.19
N PRO A 253 5.25 4.48 0.89
CA PRO A 253 4.43 5.07 -0.17
C PRO A 253 2.96 4.65 -0.06
N PHE A 254 2.05 5.57 -0.39
CA PHE A 254 0.63 5.28 -0.54
C PHE A 254 0.32 4.48 -1.82
N ASP A 255 -0.79 3.74 -1.79
CA ASP A 255 -1.18 2.76 -2.80
C ASP A 255 -2.34 3.21 -3.70
N GLY A 256 -2.78 4.45 -3.54
CA GLY A 256 -3.90 5.03 -4.27
C GLY A 256 -5.26 4.64 -3.67
N PRO A 257 -6.36 4.89 -4.38
CA PRO A 257 -7.69 4.87 -3.78
C PRO A 257 -8.14 3.49 -3.24
N GLY A 258 -8.74 3.46 -2.06
CA GLY A 258 -9.40 2.30 -1.45
C GLY A 258 -8.48 1.35 -0.69
N GLY A 259 -7.22 1.73 -0.46
CA GLY A 259 -6.19 0.91 0.18
C GLY A 259 -5.81 1.40 1.57
N ILE A 260 -4.59 1.91 1.69
CA ILE A 260 -4.06 2.49 2.91
C ILE A 260 -4.53 3.93 3.02
N LEU A 261 -5.30 4.23 4.07
CA LEU A 261 -5.86 5.56 4.29
C LEU A 261 -4.84 6.56 4.89
N GLY A 262 -3.80 6.04 5.54
CA GLY A 262 -2.84 6.86 6.25
C GLY A 262 -1.98 6.08 7.25
N HIS A 263 -0.93 6.73 7.72
CA HIS A 263 -0.04 6.24 8.78
C HIS A 263 0.44 7.38 9.68
N SER A 264 0.80 7.02 10.91
CA SER A 264 1.34 7.95 11.89
C SER A 264 2.65 7.43 12.47
N PHE A 265 3.54 8.37 12.80
CA PHE A 265 4.81 8.09 13.44
C PHE A 265 4.66 8.18 14.95
N SER A 266 5.35 7.29 15.66
CA SER A 266 5.31 7.28 17.12
C SER A 266 5.93 8.55 17.71
N PRO A 267 5.53 8.95 18.94
CA PRO A 267 6.24 9.99 19.67
C PRO A 267 7.75 9.70 19.75
N THR A 268 8.60 10.72 19.65
CA THR A 268 8.28 12.17 19.56
C THR A 268 8.24 12.72 18.13
N ASP A 269 8.13 11.87 17.11
CA ASP A 269 8.06 12.32 15.71
C ASP A 269 6.73 13.04 15.44
N GLY A 270 5.61 12.40 15.81
CA GLY A 270 4.30 13.05 15.84
C GLY A 270 3.69 13.40 14.48
N ARG A 271 4.35 13.05 13.37
CA ARG A 271 3.78 13.18 12.02
C ARG A 271 2.65 12.16 11.80
N SER A 272 1.61 12.60 11.12
CA SER A 272 0.51 11.77 10.61
C SER A 272 0.24 12.14 9.15
N HIS A 273 0.34 11.14 8.28
CA HIS A 273 0.18 11.28 6.85
C HIS A 273 -1.11 10.57 6.43
N PHE A 274 -1.86 11.20 5.54
CA PHE A 274 -3.10 10.68 4.97
C PHE A 274 -2.96 10.56 3.46
N ASP A 275 -3.59 9.54 2.87
CA ASP A 275 -3.54 9.34 1.42
C ASP A 275 -4.41 10.39 0.70
N GLY A 276 -3.77 11.23 -0.09
CA GLY A 276 -4.41 12.27 -0.89
C GLY A 276 -5.19 11.76 -2.09
N ASP A 277 -4.98 10.51 -2.51
CA ASP A 277 -5.71 9.87 -3.61
C ASP A 277 -7.14 9.42 -3.20
N GLU A 278 -7.45 9.43 -1.91
CA GLU A 278 -8.77 9.08 -1.39
C GLU A 278 -9.80 10.21 -1.57
N LYS A 279 -11.08 9.82 -1.67
CA LYS A 279 -12.20 10.77 -1.75
C LYS A 279 -12.70 11.14 -0.35
N TRP A 280 -12.07 12.14 0.26
CA TRP A 280 -12.39 12.54 1.63
C TRP A 280 -13.66 13.38 1.76
N SER A 281 -14.39 13.21 2.87
CA SER A 281 -15.59 13.96 3.20
C SER A 281 -15.90 13.89 4.70
N GLU A 282 -16.43 14.96 5.31
CA GLU A 282 -16.98 14.92 6.68
C GLU A 282 -18.28 14.13 6.81
N ASN A 283 -18.97 13.92 5.68
CA ASN A 283 -20.23 13.19 5.61
C ASN A 283 -20.15 12.23 4.43
N PRO A 284 -19.30 11.19 4.52
CA PRO A 284 -18.95 10.37 3.38
C PRO A 284 -20.17 9.61 2.84
N GLY A 285 -20.34 9.67 1.52
CA GLY A 285 -21.18 8.74 0.79
C GLY A 285 -20.59 7.32 0.73
N PRO A 286 -21.26 6.38 0.03
CA PRO A 286 -20.82 4.98 -0.05
C PRO A 286 -19.42 4.77 -0.66
N ASP A 287 -18.97 5.70 -1.50
CA ASP A 287 -17.71 5.64 -2.25
C ASP A 287 -16.71 6.73 -1.79
N GLU A 288 -16.94 7.31 -0.61
CA GLU A 288 -16.10 8.34 0.02
C GLU A 288 -15.56 7.84 1.36
N THR A 289 -14.46 8.43 1.79
CA THR A 289 -13.77 8.14 3.04
C THR A 289 -14.04 9.27 4.04
N ASP A 290 -14.41 8.89 5.27
CA ASP A 290 -14.60 9.86 6.37
C ASP A 290 -13.30 10.59 6.65
N LEU A 291 -13.34 11.90 6.90
CA LEU A 291 -12.14 12.63 7.30
C LEU A 291 -11.54 12.04 8.58
N PRO A 292 -10.19 11.99 8.66
CA PRO A 292 -9.49 11.29 9.74
C PRO A 292 -9.61 11.99 11.11
#